data_AF-A0A2E7HFZ4-F1
#
_entry.id   AF-A0A2E7HFZ4-F1
#
_cell.length_a   1.000
_cell.length_b   1.000
_cell.length_c   1.000
_cell.angle_alpha   90.00
_cell.angle_beta   90.00
_cell.angle_gamma   90.00
#
_symmetry.space_group_name_H-M   'P 1'
#
loop_
_entity.id
_entity.type
_entity.pdbx_description
1 polymer ?
#
loop_
_entity_poly.entity_id
_entity_poly.type
_entity_poly.pdbx_seq_one_letter_code
_entity_poly.pdbx_strand_id
1 'polypeptide(L)'
;MQRHELCQCFLCHSRPCLINIRALGSSGQRSIVSATDDQLARLRQEIDALDDALLDHVMRRVELVNGVVAAKRAARTIGRYLRPGREAVILRRLARANTSSFPTPALIRLWRELLCAMLPVQGPFSVVVGDDTIPLWDTARDFYGSDTRMHSVADGVAAMAAVRDGENEVAVVAADDEILIRALMAPSEQPISIVAFLPFVAMRPETGQRCPAFVLSRHRPEESGEDRTVLVFDADPTDALGDTALDVATWRRWPGVWCVEIEGYHDGGEDRRFSCGSLTATVLGAYPAPLSL
;
A
#
# COMPACT_ATOMS: atom_id res chain seq x y z
N MET A 1 25.07 -20.43 -86.59
CA MET A 1 26.53 -20.67 -86.69
C MET A 1 27.15 -20.24 -85.36
N GLN A 2 27.68 -21.21 -84.60
CA GLN A 2 28.78 -21.12 -83.60
C GLN A 2 28.63 -20.17 -82.38
N ARG A 3 28.68 -20.72 -81.14
CA ARG A 3 29.85 -20.73 -80.19
C ARG A 3 29.94 -19.39 -79.40
N HIS A 4 30.35 -19.26 -78.14
CA HIS A 4 30.88 -20.13 -77.07
C HIS A 4 30.78 -19.31 -75.72
N GLU A 5 31.07 -19.76 -74.48
CA GLU A 5 31.58 -21.05 -73.95
C GLU A 5 31.17 -21.29 -72.46
N LEU A 6 31.22 -22.57 -72.05
CA LEU A 6 31.53 -23.15 -70.72
C LEU A 6 31.17 -22.45 -69.37
N CYS A 7 30.40 -23.18 -68.56
CA CYS A 7 30.63 -23.29 -67.11
C CYS A 7 30.54 -24.78 -66.70
N GLN A 8 31.57 -25.31 -66.04
CA GLN A 8 31.65 -26.72 -65.63
C GLN A 8 32.27 -26.86 -64.23
N CYS A 9 31.59 -27.63 -63.36
CA CYS A 9 32.13 -28.52 -62.32
C CYS A 9 30.93 -29.34 -61.80
N PHE A 10 30.69 -30.59 -62.24
CA PHE A 10 31.33 -31.85 -61.78
C PHE A 10 31.33 -31.95 -60.23
N LEU A 11 30.73 -32.95 -59.56
CA LEU A 11 30.24 -34.29 -59.98
C LEU A 11 28.99 -34.75 -59.22
N CYS A 12 28.13 -35.52 -59.91
CA CYS A 12 27.24 -36.51 -59.31
C CYS A 12 27.92 -37.90 -59.40
N HIS A 13 27.66 -38.82 -58.45
CA HIS A 13 27.30 -40.23 -58.73
C HIS A 13 26.99 -41.06 -57.45
N SER A 14 25.84 -41.74 -57.48
CA SER A 14 25.61 -43.08 -56.89
C SER A 14 25.57 -43.31 -55.36
N ARG A 15 24.39 -43.10 -54.73
CA ARG A 15 23.58 -44.15 -54.05
C ARG A 15 22.36 -43.56 -53.31
N PRO A 16 21.15 -44.14 -53.40
CA PRO A 16 20.01 -43.67 -52.63
C PRO A 16 20.07 -44.24 -51.20
N CYS A 17 20.46 -43.42 -50.23
CA CYS A 17 20.29 -43.79 -48.82
C CYS A 17 18.85 -43.45 -48.39
N LEU A 18 17.96 -44.44 -48.52
CA LEU A 18 16.60 -44.40 -47.99
C LEU A 18 16.63 -44.44 -46.44
N ILE A 19 17.07 -43.36 -45.80
CA ILE A 19 16.82 -43.15 -44.38
C ILE A 19 15.37 -42.70 -44.24
N ASN A 20 14.52 -43.71 -44.07
CA ASN A 20 13.09 -43.61 -43.87
C ASN A 20 12.81 -42.99 -42.49
N ILE A 21 12.88 -41.66 -42.35
CA ILE A 21 12.43 -40.90 -41.15
C ILE A 21 10.89 -40.85 -41.12
N ARG A 22 10.28 -42.04 -41.14
CA ARG A 22 8.83 -42.27 -41.07
C ARG A 22 8.52 -43.43 -40.10
N ALA A 23 9.35 -43.56 -39.06
CA ALA A 23 9.24 -44.61 -38.04
C ALA A 23 9.67 -44.17 -36.63
N LEU A 24 9.65 -42.86 -36.31
CA LEU A 24 9.80 -42.37 -34.94
C LEU A 24 8.53 -41.65 -34.49
N GLY A 25 7.70 -42.37 -33.72
CA GLY A 25 7.01 -41.79 -32.57
C GLY A 25 5.73 -40.98 -32.76
N SER A 26 5.01 -41.04 -33.89
CA SER A 26 3.76 -40.24 -34.03
C SER A 26 2.65 -40.60 -33.02
N SER A 27 2.64 -41.82 -32.47
CA SER A 27 1.78 -42.22 -31.36
C SER A 27 2.33 -41.80 -29.98
N GLY A 28 3.65 -41.89 -29.78
CA GLY A 28 4.31 -41.45 -28.54
C GLY A 28 4.21 -39.94 -28.32
N GLN A 29 4.51 -39.14 -29.36
CA GLN A 29 4.39 -37.68 -29.29
C GLN A 29 2.93 -37.25 -29.02
N ARG A 30 1.95 -37.86 -29.68
CA ARG A 30 0.52 -37.53 -29.46
C ARG A 30 0.04 -37.96 -28.07
N SER A 31 0.43 -39.14 -27.59
CA SER A 31 0.04 -39.65 -26.27
C SER A 31 0.58 -38.77 -25.14
N ILE A 32 1.85 -38.35 -25.23
CA ILE A 32 2.47 -37.46 -24.23
C ILE A 32 1.83 -36.07 -24.27
N VAL A 33 1.58 -35.51 -25.47
CA VAL A 33 0.91 -34.21 -25.61
C VAL A 33 -0.51 -34.28 -25.05
N SER A 34 -1.34 -35.28 -25.43
CA SER A 34 -2.70 -35.39 -24.90
C SER A 34 -2.75 -35.61 -23.38
N ALA A 35 -1.83 -36.41 -22.82
CA ALA A 35 -1.76 -36.57 -21.36
C ALA A 35 -1.33 -35.28 -20.63
N THR A 36 -0.48 -34.46 -21.26
CA THR A 36 -0.08 -33.16 -20.73
C THR A 36 -1.21 -32.14 -20.84
N ASP A 37 -1.94 -32.13 -21.96
CA ASP A 37 -3.12 -31.28 -22.17
C ASP A 37 -4.26 -31.66 -21.22
N ASP A 38 -4.51 -32.96 -20.99
CA ASP A 38 -5.48 -33.47 -20.00
C ASP A 38 -5.09 -33.07 -18.57
N GLN A 39 -3.79 -33.16 -18.21
CA GLN A 39 -3.30 -32.72 -16.91
C GLN A 39 -3.44 -31.20 -16.73
N LEU A 40 -3.13 -30.42 -17.77
CA LEU A 40 -3.28 -28.96 -17.77
C LEU A 40 -4.77 -28.55 -17.67
N ALA A 41 -5.67 -29.27 -18.34
CA ALA A 41 -7.11 -29.03 -18.25
C ALA A 41 -7.65 -29.29 -16.83
N ARG A 42 -7.22 -30.36 -16.18
CA ARG A 42 -7.59 -30.66 -14.77
C ARG A 42 -7.08 -29.59 -13.81
N LEU A 43 -5.80 -29.20 -13.93
CA LEU A 43 -5.22 -28.15 -13.10
C LEU A 43 -5.94 -26.80 -13.27
N ARG A 44 -6.42 -26.48 -14.48
CA ARG A 44 -7.26 -25.28 -14.70
C ARG A 44 -8.61 -25.40 -14.01
N GLN A 45 -9.30 -26.54 -14.13
CA GLN A 45 -10.57 -26.77 -13.43
C GLN A 45 -10.43 -26.70 -11.90
N GLU A 46 -9.30 -27.16 -11.36
CA GLU A 46 -8.97 -27.02 -9.93
C GLU A 46 -8.71 -25.55 -9.52
N ILE A 47 -8.12 -24.73 -10.41
CA ILE A 47 -7.95 -23.28 -10.21
C ILE A 47 -9.30 -22.57 -10.30
N ASP A 48 -10.11 -22.84 -11.32
CA ASP A 48 -11.43 -22.22 -11.51
C ASP A 48 -12.32 -22.46 -10.27
N ALA A 49 -12.34 -23.69 -9.75
CA ALA A 49 -13.08 -24.04 -8.54
C ALA A 49 -12.52 -23.40 -7.25
N LEU A 50 -11.21 -23.08 -7.21
CA LEU A 50 -10.60 -22.32 -6.12
C LEU A 50 -10.96 -20.83 -6.21
N ASP A 51 -10.97 -20.26 -7.42
CA ASP A 51 -11.33 -18.87 -7.66
C ASP A 51 -12.82 -18.60 -7.34
N ASP A 52 -13.72 -19.54 -7.65
CA ASP A 52 -15.12 -19.52 -7.21
C ASP A 52 -15.21 -19.50 -5.67
N ALA A 53 -14.46 -20.36 -4.98
CA ALA A 53 -14.44 -20.40 -3.51
C ALA A 53 -13.83 -19.13 -2.88
N LEU A 54 -12.83 -18.51 -3.54
CA LEU A 54 -12.28 -17.22 -3.13
C LEU A 54 -13.31 -16.10 -3.29
N LEU A 55 -14.09 -16.10 -4.37
CA LEU A 55 -15.18 -15.14 -4.58
C LEU A 55 -16.27 -15.28 -3.50
N ASP A 56 -16.69 -16.51 -3.18
CA ASP A 56 -17.63 -16.79 -2.09
C ASP A 56 -17.11 -16.27 -0.73
N HIS A 57 -15.81 -16.44 -0.45
CA HIS A 57 -15.18 -15.89 0.75
C HIS A 57 -15.15 -14.35 0.76
N VAL A 58 -14.96 -13.70 -0.39
CA VAL A 58 -15.07 -12.24 -0.51
C VAL A 58 -16.52 -11.78 -0.28
N MET A 59 -17.52 -12.46 -0.87
CA MET A 59 -18.94 -12.14 -0.65
C MET A 59 -19.32 -12.30 0.83
N ARG A 60 -18.93 -13.41 1.47
CA ARG A 60 -19.14 -13.64 2.90
C ARG A 60 -18.46 -12.58 3.77
N ARG A 61 -17.33 -12.01 3.34
CA ARG A 61 -16.67 -10.89 4.00
C ARG A 61 -17.49 -9.60 3.89
N VAL A 62 -18.10 -9.31 2.74
CA VAL A 62 -19.03 -8.16 2.56
C VAL A 62 -20.20 -8.25 3.55
N GLU A 63 -20.82 -9.43 3.68
CA GLU A 63 -21.91 -9.67 4.64
C GLU A 63 -21.50 -9.37 6.09
N LEU A 64 -20.31 -9.81 6.49
CA LEU A 64 -19.76 -9.54 7.83
C LEU A 64 -19.48 -8.04 8.04
N VAL A 65 -18.99 -7.33 7.02
CA VAL A 65 -18.81 -5.87 7.07
C VAL A 65 -20.17 -5.16 7.24
N ASN A 66 -21.20 -5.57 6.50
CA ASN A 66 -22.57 -5.06 6.69
C ASN A 66 -23.08 -5.29 8.12
N GLY A 67 -22.81 -6.45 8.72
CA GLY A 67 -23.09 -6.73 10.13
C GLY A 67 -22.37 -5.77 11.09
N VAL A 68 -21.09 -5.48 10.84
CA VAL A 68 -20.32 -4.48 11.62
C VAL A 68 -20.90 -3.08 11.47
N VAL A 69 -21.35 -2.68 10.28
CA VAL A 69 -22.00 -1.38 10.04
C VAL A 69 -23.32 -1.28 10.80
N ALA A 70 -24.16 -2.32 10.78
CA ALA A 70 -25.38 -2.38 11.55
C ALA A 70 -25.11 -2.25 13.07
N ALA A 71 -24.09 -2.95 13.58
CA ALA A 71 -23.67 -2.85 14.98
C ALA A 71 -23.17 -1.44 15.36
N LYS A 72 -22.31 -0.82 14.54
CA LYS A 72 -21.85 0.58 14.73
C LYS A 72 -23.04 1.56 14.77
N ARG A 73 -24.02 1.39 13.87
CA ARG A 73 -25.24 2.21 13.83
C ARG A 73 -26.09 2.05 15.09
N ALA A 74 -26.33 0.82 15.54
CA ALA A 74 -27.06 0.54 16.78
C ALA A 74 -26.35 1.12 18.02
N ALA A 75 -25.02 1.05 18.06
CA ALA A 75 -24.19 1.62 19.14
C ALA A 75 -23.97 3.15 19.04
N ARG A 76 -24.50 3.81 18.00
CA ARG A 76 -24.27 5.24 17.68
C ARG A 76 -22.78 5.63 17.52
N THR A 77 -21.91 4.67 17.16
CA THR A 77 -20.47 4.87 16.92
C THR A 77 -20.15 5.03 15.42
N ILE A 78 -21.01 5.77 14.72
CA ILE A 78 -20.90 6.05 13.28
C ILE A 78 -19.80 7.10 13.06
N GLY A 79 -19.10 7.03 11.92
CA GLY A 79 -18.08 8.01 11.50
C GLY A 79 -16.71 7.38 11.28
N ARG A 80 -16.24 6.50 12.18
CA ARG A 80 -14.91 5.88 12.05
C ARG A 80 -14.92 4.72 11.05
N TYR A 81 -14.73 5.04 9.77
CA TYR A 81 -14.69 4.08 8.66
C TYR A 81 -13.29 3.49 8.44
N LEU A 82 -12.28 4.36 8.32
CA LEU A 82 -10.87 3.98 8.25
C LEU A 82 -10.34 3.64 9.66
N ARG A 83 -9.56 2.57 9.78
CA ARG A 83 -8.93 2.18 11.06
C ARG A 83 -7.50 1.69 10.81
N PRO A 84 -6.54 2.60 10.57
CA PRO A 84 -5.20 2.23 10.12
C PRO A 84 -4.49 1.24 11.07
N GLY A 85 -4.61 1.43 12.38
CA GLY A 85 -4.04 0.50 13.38
C GLY A 85 -4.65 -0.91 13.29
N ARG A 86 -5.99 -1.01 13.22
CA ARG A 86 -6.68 -2.29 13.03
C ARG A 86 -6.26 -2.99 11.73
N GLU A 87 -6.07 -2.23 10.64
CA GLU A 87 -5.65 -2.72 9.33
C GLU A 87 -4.19 -3.19 9.33
N ALA A 88 -3.28 -2.44 9.94
CA ALA A 88 -1.88 -2.83 10.11
C ALA A 88 -1.75 -4.15 10.87
N VAL A 89 -2.54 -4.36 11.93
CA VAL A 89 -2.61 -5.65 12.65
C VAL A 89 -3.09 -6.80 11.74
N ILE A 90 -4.05 -6.56 10.83
CA ILE A 90 -4.47 -7.58 9.84
C ILE A 90 -3.31 -7.92 8.91
N LEU A 91 -2.63 -6.91 8.38
CA LEU A 91 -1.59 -7.03 7.36
C LEU A 91 -0.30 -7.64 7.92
N ARG A 92 0.14 -7.24 9.12
CA ARG A 92 1.26 -7.89 9.85
C ARG A 92 0.98 -9.37 10.09
N ARG A 93 -0.24 -9.71 10.54
CA ARG A 93 -0.64 -11.12 10.75
C ARG A 93 -0.59 -11.92 9.44
N LEU A 94 -1.03 -11.35 8.33
CA LEU A 94 -1.01 -12.02 7.02
C LEU A 94 0.40 -12.17 6.46
N ALA A 95 1.25 -11.14 6.59
CA ALA A 95 2.67 -11.23 6.24
C ALA A 95 3.37 -12.34 7.04
N ARG A 96 3.16 -12.40 8.37
CA ARG A 96 3.71 -13.46 9.24
C ARG A 96 3.17 -14.85 8.93
N ALA A 97 1.93 -14.95 8.45
CA ALA A 97 1.31 -16.21 8.04
C ALA A 97 1.70 -16.65 6.61
N ASN A 98 2.37 -15.80 5.83
CA ASN A 98 2.79 -16.13 4.47
C ASN A 98 4.06 -17.00 4.48
N THR A 99 3.88 -18.30 4.73
CA THR A 99 4.96 -19.30 4.64
C THR A 99 5.16 -19.84 3.20
N SER A 100 4.59 -19.17 2.19
CA SER A 100 4.55 -19.64 0.80
C SER A 100 5.54 -18.89 -0.09
N SER A 101 5.73 -19.39 -1.32
CA SER A 101 6.50 -18.68 -2.36
C SER A 101 5.79 -17.42 -2.91
N PHE A 102 4.61 -17.05 -2.41
CA PHE A 102 3.88 -15.88 -2.88
C PHE A 102 4.55 -14.58 -2.39
N PRO A 103 4.84 -13.59 -3.26
CA PRO A 103 5.53 -12.38 -2.84
C PRO A 103 4.73 -11.56 -1.83
N THR A 104 5.27 -11.37 -0.62
CA THR A 104 4.61 -10.60 0.44
C THR A 104 4.16 -9.19 0.04
N PRO A 105 4.89 -8.39 -0.76
CA PRO A 105 4.37 -7.11 -1.25
C PRO A 105 3.06 -7.24 -2.06
N ALA A 106 2.94 -8.28 -2.89
CA ALA A 106 1.73 -8.54 -3.66
C ALA A 106 0.58 -8.99 -2.76
N LEU A 107 0.87 -9.77 -1.71
CA LEU A 107 -0.12 -10.19 -0.71
C LEU A 107 -0.73 -8.98 0.00
N ILE A 108 0.14 -8.05 0.44
CA ILE A 108 -0.30 -6.84 1.13
C ILE A 108 -1.13 -5.94 0.21
N ARG A 109 -0.78 -5.80 -1.08
CA ARG A 109 -1.60 -5.06 -2.04
C ARG A 109 -2.97 -5.70 -2.27
N LEU A 110 -3.06 -7.02 -2.45
CA LEU A 110 -4.35 -7.71 -2.62
C LEU A 110 -5.26 -7.49 -1.42
N TRP A 111 -4.72 -7.63 -0.19
CA TRP A 111 -5.50 -7.37 1.01
C TRP A 111 -5.81 -5.88 1.22
N ARG A 112 -4.99 -4.95 0.73
CA ARG A 112 -5.28 -3.52 0.77
C ARG A 112 -6.45 -3.18 -0.16
N GLU A 113 -6.44 -3.66 -1.39
CA GLU A 113 -7.56 -3.47 -2.34
C GLU A 113 -8.87 -4.01 -1.72
N LEU A 114 -8.83 -5.21 -1.14
CA LEU A 114 -9.97 -5.84 -0.45
C LEU A 114 -10.43 -5.09 0.82
N LEU A 115 -9.54 -4.33 1.48
CA LEU A 115 -9.90 -3.44 2.59
C LEU A 115 -10.58 -2.18 2.06
N CYS A 116 -10.01 -1.54 1.04
CA CYS A 116 -10.47 -0.27 0.49
C CYS A 116 -11.81 -0.39 -0.25
N ALA A 117 -12.01 -1.47 -1.02
CA ALA A 117 -13.29 -1.80 -1.67
C ALA A 117 -14.47 -1.95 -0.68
N MET A 118 -14.20 -2.03 0.63
CA MET A 118 -15.21 -2.12 1.68
C MET A 118 -15.31 -0.86 2.56
N LEU A 119 -14.65 0.23 2.18
CA LEU A 119 -14.91 1.56 2.73
C LEU A 119 -16.28 2.11 2.26
N PRO A 120 -16.65 2.07 0.95
CA PRO A 120 -17.96 2.53 0.48
C PRO A 120 -19.15 1.79 1.10
N VAL A 121 -18.97 0.50 1.44
CA VAL A 121 -19.97 -0.33 2.14
C VAL A 121 -20.27 0.21 3.55
N GLN A 122 -19.28 0.85 4.20
CA GLN A 122 -19.45 1.40 5.54
C GLN A 122 -20.06 2.82 5.54
N GLY A 123 -19.75 3.63 4.52
CA GLY A 123 -20.28 4.97 4.31
C GLY A 123 -19.59 5.69 3.15
N PRO A 124 -19.98 6.93 2.84
CA PRO A 124 -19.24 7.77 1.90
C PRO A 124 -17.77 7.87 2.32
N PHE A 125 -16.86 7.65 1.38
CA PHE A 125 -15.42 7.76 1.62
C PHE A 125 -14.75 8.43 0.42
N SER A 126 -13.86 9.38 0.69
CA SER A 126 -13.14 10.15 -0.31
C SER A 126 -11.77 10.57 0.22
N VAL A 127 -10.80 10.62 -0.69
CA VAL A 127 -9.42 11.02 -0.42
C VAL A 127 -9.13 12.31 -1.17
N VAL A 128 -8.53 13.28 -0.50
CA VAL A 128 -7.92 14.45 -1.13
C VAL A 128 -6.40 14.29 -1.13
N VAL A 129 -5.74 14.64 -2.23
CA VAL A 129 -4.28 14.55 -2.39
C VAL A 129 -3.70 15.96 -2.37
N GLY A 130 -2.67 16.19 -1.55
CA GLY A 130 -2.08 17.51 -1.27
C GLY A 130 -1.25 18.13 -2.40
N ASP A 131 -1.13 17.47 -3.54
CA ASP A 131 -0.64 18.02 -4.80
C ASP A 131 -1.13 17.14 -5.97
N ASP A 132 -0.82 17.52 -7.21
CA ASP A 132 -1.09 16.74 -8.42
C ASP A 132 0.12 15.91 -8.91
N THR A 133 1.17 15.76 -8.09
CA THR A 133 2.38 15.05 -8.46
C THR A 133 2.12 13.54 -8.58
N ILE A 134 2.69 12.94 -9.62
CA ILE A 134 2.56 11.49 -9.87
C ILE A 134 3.02 10.65 -8.66
N PRO A 135 4.15 10.94 -7.98
CA PRO A 135 4.58 10.15 -6.83
C PRO A 135 3.61 10.20 -5.65
N LEU A 136 3.02 11.35 -5.30
CA LEU A 136 2.07 11.45 -4.18
C LEU A 136 0.73 10.82 -4.54
N TRP A 137 0.24 11.07 -5.76
CA TRP A 137 -0.98 10.47 -6.29
C TRP A 137 -0.89 8.94 -6.29
N ASP A 138 0.20 8.37 -6.80
CA ASP A 138 0.38 6.92 -6.80
C ASP A 138 0.61 6.35 -5.38
N THR A 139 1.29 7.07 -4.48
CA THR A 139 1.40 6.69 -3.06
C THR A 139 0.00 6.59 -2.42
N ALA A 140 -0.89 7.53 -2.70
CA ALA A 140 -2.28 7.49 -2.26
C ALA A 140 -3.05 6.32 -2.90
N ARG A 141 -2.92 6.11 -4.22
CA ARG A 141 -3.58 5.02 -4.96
C ARG A 141 -3.13 3.63 -4.47
N ASP A 142 -1.84 3.42 -4.21
CA ASP A 142 -1.34 2.13 -3.73
C ASP A 142 -1.84 1.78 -2.31
N PHE A 143 -2.30 2.77 -1.54
CA PHE A 143 -2.89 2.54 -0.22
C PHE A 143 -4.42 2.55 -0.21
N TYR A 144 -5.08 3.38 -1.03
CA TYR A 144 -6.54 3.47 -1.09
C TYR A 144 -7.20 2.67 -2.21
N GLY A 145 -6.39 1.96 -3.01
CA GLY A 145 -6.85 1.09 -4.09
C GLY A 145 -7.34 1.85 -5.32
N SER A 146 -7.86 1.09 -6.27
CA SER A 146 -8.19 1.59 -7.62
C SER A 146 -9.57 2.25 -7.74
N ASP A 147 -10.54 1.87 -6.90
CA ASP A 147 -11.95 2.31 -6.97
C ASP A 147 -12.27 3.49 -6.03
N THR A 148 -11.38 3.83 -5.09
CA THR A 148 -11.63 4.93 -4.14
C THR A 148 -11.69 6.29 -4.84
N ARG A 149 -12.71 7.10 -4.52
CA ARG A 149 -12.83 8.47 -5.03
C ARG A 149 -11.68 9.34 -4.53
N MET A 150 -10.74 9.65 -5.43
CA MET A 150 -9.58 10.51 -5.21
C MET A 150 -9.67 11.79 -6.05
N HIS A 151 -9.16 12.90 -5.53
CA HIS A 151 -8.85 14.11 -6.30
C HIS A 151 -7.69 14.89 -5.64
N SER A 152 -6.99 15.72 -6.41
CA SER A 152 -5.91 16.58 -5.90
C SER A 152 -6.38 18.01 -5.64
N VAL A 153 -5.65 18.71 -4.78
CA VAL A 153 -5.75 20.16 -4.55
C VAL A 153 -4.36 20.80 -4.67
N ALA A 154 -4.27 22.12 -4.45
CA ALA A 154 -3.06 22.89 -4.72
C ALA A 154 -1.88 22.61 -3.77
N ASP A 155 -2.16 22.34 -2.50
CA ASP A 155 -1.14 22.12 -1.45
C ASP A 155 -1.68 21.29 -0.26
N GLY A 156 -0.78 20.88 0.63
CA GLY A 156 -1.11 20.10 1.83
C GLY A 156 -2.01 20.83 2.84
N VAL A 157 -1.97 22.18 2.89
CA VAL A 157 -2.81 22.98 3.78
C VAL A 157 -4.26 23.02 3.28
N ALA A 158 -4.46 23.15 1.96
CA ALA A 158 -5.77 23.01 1.33
C ALA A 158 -6.36 21.61 1.54
N ALA A 159 -5.52 20.57 1.44
CA ALA A 159 -5.94 19.19 1.68
C ALA A 159 -6.34 18.95 3.16
N MET A 160 -5.59 19.53 4.10
CA MET A 160 -5.93 19.54 5.53
C MET A 160 -7.24 20.29 5.80
N ALA A 161 -7.50 21.41 5.11
CA ALA A 161 -8.74 22.18 5.26
C ALA A 161 -9.97 21.38 4.80
N ALA A 162 -9.93 20.79 3.59
CA ALA A 162 -11.01 19.95 3.07
C ALA A 162 -11.39 18.79 4.00
N VAL A 163 -10.41 18.18 4.69
CA VAL A 163 -10.66 17.16 5.72
C VAL A 163 -11.26 17.74 7.00
N ARG A 164 -10.80 18.92 7.43
CA ARG A 164 -11.30 19.61 8.63
C ARG A 164 -12.76 20.02 8.48
N ASP A 165 -13.10 20.59 7.33
CA ASP A 165 -14.44 21.05 7.00
C ASP A 165 -15.39 19.89 6.64
N GLY A 166 -14.84 18.68 6.45
CA GLY A 166 -15.60 17.45 6.22
C GLY A 166 -16.03 17.22 4.78
N GLU A 167 -15.41 17.90 3.82
CA GLU A 167 -15.55 17.65 2.38
C GLU A 167 -14.93 16.30 1.99
N ASN A 168 -13.88 15.90 2.72
CA ASN A 168 -13.14 14.65 2.56
C ASN A 168 -12.95 13.91 3.89
N GLU A 169 -12.86 12.57 3.84
CA GLU A 169 -12.65 11.78 5.06
C GLU A 169 -11.16 11.69 5.46
N VAL A 170 -10.26 11.74 4.47
CA VAL A 170 -8.80 11.76 4.68
C VAL A 170 -8.07 12.57 3.61
N ALA A 171 -6.90 13.09 3.98
CA ALA A 171 -5.94 13.70 3.07
C ALA A 171 -4.66 12.86 3.00
N VAL A 172 -4.06 12.76 1.82
CA VAL A 172 -2.70 12.24 1.63
C VAL A 172 -1.80 13.40 1.23
N VAL A 173 -0.74 13.62 2.00
CA VAL A 173 0.10 14.83 1.95
C VAL A 173 1.57 14.44 2.06
N ALA A 174 2.45 15.12 1.36
CA ALA A 174 3.88 14.84 1.40
C ALA A 174 4.43 15.00 2.83
N ALA A 175 5.25 14.05 3.29
CA ALA A 175 5.77 14.05 4.66
C ALA A 175 6.88 15.09 4.88
N ASP A 176 7.36 15.75 3.83
CA ASP A 176 8.36 16.81 3.83
C ASP A 176 7.77 18.23 3.60
N ASP A 177 6.45 18.40 3.66
CA ASP A 177 5.77 19.70 3.60
C ASP A 177 5.91 20.50 4.91
N GLU A 178 6.85 21.44 4.94
CA GLU A 178 7.09 22.35 6.08
C GLU A 178 5.85 23.17 6.46
N ILE A 179 5.13 23.69 5.46
CA ILE A 179 4.04 24.66 5.65
C ILE A 179 2.87 23.95 6.33
N LEU A 180 2.55 22.74 5.86
CA LEU A 180 1.57 21.87 6.50
C LEU A 180 1.97 21.47 7.92
N ILE A 181 3.22 21.08 8.17
CA ILE A 181 3.68 20.70 9.51
C ILE A 181 3.48 21.88 10.49
N ARG A 182 3.83 23.11 10.09
CA ARG A 182 3.55 24.32 10.88
C ARG A 182 2.05 24.56 11.07
N ALA A 183 1.23 24.34 10.04
CA ALA A 183 -0.23 24.51 10.10
C ALA A 183 -0.91 23.46 11.02
N LEU A 184 -0.34 22.26 11.14
CA LEU A 184 -0.79 21.21 12.06
C LEU A 184 -0.41 21.47 13.53
N MET A 185 0.65 22.25 13.79
CA MET A 185 1.02 22.70 15.14
C MET A 185 0.10 23.81 15.67
N ALA A 186 -0.58 24.55 14.80
CA ALA A 186 -1.40 25.69 15.18
C ALA A 186 -2.59 25.24 16.07
N PRO A 187 -2.90 25.94 17.18
CA PRO A 187 -4.05 25.62 18.03
C PRO A 187 -5.36 25.58 17.23
N SER A 188 -6.19 24.56 17.48
CA SER A 188 -7.50 24.40 16.83
C SER A 188 -8.45 23.63 17.73
N GLU A 189 -9.71 24.08 17.79
CA GLU A 189 -10.79 23.35 18.47
C GLU A 189 -11.13 22.01 17.80
N GLN A 190 -10.82 21.87 16.50
CA GLN A 190 -10.99 20.66 15.71
C GLN A 190 -9.62 20.23 15.17
N PRO A 191 -8.76 19.64 16.02
CA PRO A 191 -7.42 19.24 15.62
C PRO A 191 -7.45 18.11 14.60
N ILE A 192 -6.66 18.27 13.53
CA ILE A 192 -6.37 17.20 12.58
C ILE A 192 -5.17 16.38 13.08
N SER A 193 -5.29 15.05 12.98
CA SER A 193 -4.27 14.09 13.38
C SER A 193 -3.66 13.38 12.18
N ILE A 194 -2.36 13.11 12.24
CA ILE A 194 -1.70 12.09 11.42
C ILE A 194 -2.16 10.72 11.94
N VAL A 195 -2.65 9.85 11.06
CA VAL A 195 -3.21 8.52 11.41
C VAL A 195 -2.62 7.34 10.63
N ALA A 196 -1.92 7.60 9.53
CA ALA A 196 -1.14 6.60 8.79
C ALA A 196 0.07 7.25 8.12
N PHE A 197 1.04 6.43 7.72
CA PHE A 197 2.20 6.83 6.92
C PHE A 197 2.36 5.90 5.73
N LEU A 198 2.70 6.48 4.58
CA LEU A 198 2.75 5.82 3.29
C LEU A 198 4.15 5.98 2.67
N PRO A 199 4.61 4.99 1.88
CA PRO A 199 3.98 3.69 1.64
C PRO A 199 4.08 2.77 2.85
N PHE A 200 2.99 2.07 3.19
CA PHE A 200 2.97 1.13 4.33
C PHE A 200 3.75 -0.18 4.06
N VAL A 201 4.01 -0.48 2.78
CA VAL A 201 4.87 -1.59 2.34
C VAL A 201 5.76 -1.08 1.22
N ALA A 202 7.05 -1.40 1.27
CA ALA A 202 7.98 -0.96 0.23
C ALA A 202 7.61 -1.57 -1.14
N MET A 203 7.46 -0.71 -2.13
CA MET A 203 7.24 -1.11 -3.53
C MET A 203 8.57 -1.31 -4.25
N ARG A 204 8.56 -2.13 -5.31
CA ARG A 204 9.71 -2.32 -6.20
C ARG A 204 10.08 -0.99 -6.87
N PRO A 205 11.32 -0.49 -6.78
CA PRO A 205 11.72 0.79 -7.38
C PRO A 205 11.42 0.88 -8.88
N GLU A 206 11.44 -0.26 -9.59
CA GLU A 206 11.14 -0.37 -11.02
C GLU A 206 9.66 -0.13 -11.35
N THR A 207 8.77 -0.12 -10.35
CA THR A 207 7.32 0.10 -10.52
C THR A 207 6.90 1.57 -10.37
N GLY A 208 7.86 2.47 -10.26
CA GLY A 208 7.66 3.92 -10.13
C GLY A 208 8.06 4.45 -8.75
N GLN A 209 8.35 5.74 -8.69
CA GLN A 209 8.69 6.41 -7.44
C GLN A 209 7.43 6.63 -6.58
N ARG A 210 7.61 6.50 -5.27
CA ARG A 210 6.64 6.85 -4.23
C ARG A 210 7.31 7.86 -3.31
N CYS A 211 6.62 8.93 -2.94
CA CYS A 211 7.11 9.82 -1.89
C CYS A 211 6.61 9.34 -0.51
N PRO A 212 7.41 9.55 0.57
CA PRO A 212 6.91 9.45 1.93
C PRO A 212 5.75 10.41 2.15
N ALA A 213 4.62 9.93 2.65
CA ALA A 213 3.41 10.73 2.82
C ALA A 213 2.70 10.44 4.14
N PHE A 214 2.16 11.47 4.78
CA PHE A 214 1.26 11.32 5.91
C PHE A 214 -0.19 11.17 5.43
N VAL A 215 -1.00 10.48 6.23
CA VAL A 215 -2.46 10.49 6.10
C VAL A 215 -3.05 11.31 7.24
N LEU A 216 -3.84 12.32 6.91
CA LEU A 216 -4.53 13.17 7.87
C LEU A 216 -6.00 12.75 8.03
N SER A 217 -6.53 12.85 9.24
CA SER A 217 -7.97 12.66 9.53
C SER A 217 -8.45 13.53 10.69
N ARG A 218 -9.77 13.76 10.75
CA ARG A 218 -10.48 14.29 11.94
C ARG A 218 -10.51 13.30 13.11
N HIS A 219 -10.24 12.02 12.86
CA HIS A 219 -10.18 11.00 13.89
C HIS A 219 -8.78 10.93 14.50
N ARG A 220 -8.74 10.74 15.82
CA ARG A 220 -7.52 10.33 16.53
C ARG A 220 -6.94 9.03 15.93
N PRO A 221 -5.64 8.77 16.08
CA PRO A 221 -5.04 7.51 15.66
C PRO A 221 -5.56 6.30 16.48
N GLU A 222 -5.07 5.11 16.14
CA GLU A 222 -5.30 3.87 16.89
C GLU A 222 -3.98 3.15 17.08
N GLU A 223 -3.73 2.67 18.30
CA GLU A 223 -2.60 1.80 18.60
C GLU A 223 -2.70 0.50 17.78
N SER A 224 -1.57 0.06 17.23
CA SER A 224 -1.40 -1.16 16.44
C SER A 224 -0.35 -2.12 17.02
N GLY A 225 0.33 -1.71 18.09
CA GLY A 225 1.36 -2.46 18.82
C GLY A 225 2.77 -2.33 18.25
N GLU A 226 2.90 -1.77 17.05
CA GLU A 226 4.16 -1.40 16.40
C GLU A 226 3.88 -0.06 15.71
N ASP A 227 4.03 1.03 16.45
CA ASP A 227 3.59 2.37 16.06
C ASP A 227 4.75 3.37 16.09
N ARG A 228 4.57 4.49 15.36
CA ARG A 228 5.39 5.68 15.48
C ARG A 228 4.55 6.87 15.89
N THR A 229 5.08 7.72 16.76
CA THR A 229 4.48 8.99 17.15
C THR A 229 5.21 10.14 16.49
N VAL A 230 4.47 11.10 15.93
CA VAL A 230 5.03 12.31 15.31
C VAL A 230 5.03 13.45 16.32
N LEU A 231 6.23 13.79 16.78
CA LEU A 231 6.50 14.92 17.66
C LEU A 231 7.08 16.08 16.87
N VAL A 232 6.65 17.31 17.15
CA VAL A 232 7.23 18.51 16.53
C VAL A 232 7.61 19.53 17.60
N PHE A 233 8.85 20.02 17.50
CA PHE A 233 9.47 20.97 18.41
C PHE A 233 9.79 22.28 17.67
N ASP A 234 9.71 23.40 18.39
CA ASP A 234 10.08 24.76 17.96
C ASP A 234 11.51 25.16 18.39
N ALA A 235 12.20 24.28 19.11
CA ALA A 235 13.62 24.37 19.48
C ALA A 235 14.32 23.04 19.17
N ASP A 236 15.66 23.04 19.08
CA ASP A 236 16.45 21.85 18.76
C ASP A 236 16.35 20.80 19.88
N PRO A 237 15.74 19.62 19.65
CA PRO A 237 15.46 18.66 20.71
C PRO A 237 16.57 17.62 20.85
N THR A 238 17.71 17.75 20.17
CA THR A 238 18.76 16.73 20.12
C THR A 238 19.23 16.30 21.52
N ASP A 239 19.58 17.25 22.39
CA ASP A 239 20.02 16.96 23.76
C ASP A 239 18.86 16.42 24.61
N ALA A 240 17.68 17.06 24.50
CA ALA A 240 16.49 16.71 25.27
C ALA A 240 15.90 15.33 24.93
N LEU A 241 16.13 14.83 23.71
CA LEU A 241 15.83 13.45 23.30
C LEU A 241 16.94 12.50 23.72
N GLY A 242 18.22 12.90 23.64
CA GLY A 242 19.36 12.09 24.11
C GLY A 242 19.33 11.78 25.61
N ASP A 243 18.77 12.68 26.42
CA ASP A 243 18.51 12.47 27.85
C ASP A 243 17.30 11.54 28.13
N THR A 244 16.52 11.17 27.10
CA THR A 244 15.38 10.25 27.21
C THR A 244 15.68 8.88 26.63
N ALA A 245 15.02 7.85 27.15
CA ALA A 245 15.05 6.49 26.58
C ALA A 245 14.04 6.34 25.41
N LEU A 246 13.96 7.34 24.51
CA LEU A 246 13.06 7.34 23.36
C LEU A 246 13.82 6.94 22.09
N ASP A 247 13.41 5.85 21.46
CA ASP A 247 13.99 5.39 20.20
C ASP A 247 13.50 6.27 19.03
N VAL A 248 14.40 7.06 18.46
CA VAL A 248 14.09 7.97 17.34
C VAL A 248 14.27 7.26 16.01
N ALA A 249 13.17 7.08 15.28
CA ALA A 249 13.15 6.37 14.01
C ALA A 249 13.48 7.25 12.79
N THR A 250 13.10 8.54 12.78
CA THR A 250 13.33 9.46 11.64
C THR A 250 13.30 10.93 12.08
N TRP A 251 14.11 11.76 11.43
CA TRP A 251 14.19 13.20 11.61
C TRP A 251 13.82 13.96 10.35
N ARG A 252 13.09 15.08 10.49
CA ARG A 252 12.88 16.10 9.46
C ARG A 252 13.10 17.46 10.08
N ARG A 253 13.91 18.30 9.45
CA ARG A 253 14.34 19.59 10.01
C ARG A 253 14.16 20.70 9.00
N TRP A 254 13.56 21.79 9.48
CA TRP A 254 13.41 23.05 8.77
C TRP A 254 13.90 24.20 9.66
N PRO A 255 14.01 25.44 9.16
CA PRO A 255 14.45 26.59 9.97
C PRO A 255 13.53 26.83 11.19
N GLY A 256 13.97 26.43 12.37
CA GLY A 256 13.20 26.58 13.62
C GLY A 256 12.06 25.57 13.81
N VAL A 257 12.06 24.45 13.08
CA VAL A 257 11.11 23.33 13.29
C VAL A 257 11.83 22.00 13.16
N TRP A 258 11.62 21.12 14.15
CA TRP A 258 12.15 19.76 14.18
C TRP A 258 10.99 18.80 14.32
N CYS A 259 10.71 18.03 13.28
CA CYS A 259 9.73 16.95 13.29
C CYS A 259 10.47 15.62 13.49
N VAL A 260 10.04 14.84 14.47
CA VAL A 260 10.68 13.64 14.95
C VAL A 260 9.66 12.52 14.99
N GLU A 261 9.96 11.42 14.30
CA GLU A 261 9.20 10.16 14.39
C GLU A 261 9.88 9.31 15.48
N ILE A 262 9.23 9.12 16.63
CA ILE A 262 9.70 8.20 17.69
C ILE A 262 8.94 6.88 17.63
N GLU A 263 9.55 5.78 18.10
CA GLU A 263 8.85 4.52 18.28
C GLU A 263 7.86 4.58 19.47
N GLY A 264 6.76 3.84 19.35
CA GLY A 264 5.68 3.81 20.33
C GLY A 264 4.48 4.69 19.98
N TYR A 265 3.41 4.52 20.76
CA TYR A 265 2.12 5.17 20.53
C TYR A 265 1.81 6.23 21.58
N HIS A 266 1.55 7.46 21.14
CA HIS A 266 0.98 8.53 21.94
C HIS A 266 0.06 9.38 21.06
N ASP A 267 -1.24 9.47 21.41
CA ASP A 267 -2.24 10.18 20.60
C ASP A 267 -2.29 11.71 20.88
N GLY A 268 -1.52 12.16 21.86
CA GLY A 268 -1.43 13.56 22.30
C GLY A 268 -2.34 13.92 23.48
N GLY A 269 -3.24 13.02 23.92
CA GLY A 269 -4.22 13.37 24.97
C GLY A 269 -5.09 14.57 24.56
N GLU A 270 -5.60 15.33 25.52
CA GLU A 270 -6.45 16.49 25.24
C GLU A 270 -5.65 17.67 24.64
N ASP A 271 -4.50 18.00 25.22
CA ASP A 271 -3.70 19.20 24.88
C ASP A 271 -2.73 19.04 23.70
N ARG A 272 -2.58 17.84 23.14
CA ARG A 272 -1.57 17.48 22.12
C ARG A 272 -0.12 17.77 22.55
N ARG A 273 0.18 17.80 23.85
CA ARG A 273 1.54 18.06 24.37
C ARG A 273 2.25 16.78 24.76
N PHE A 274 3.56 16.76 24.57
CA PHE A 274 4.44 15.69 25.03
C PHE A 274 5.69 16.29 25.68
N SER A 275 5.94 15.98 26.95
CA SER A 275 7.10 16.48 27.69
C SER A 275 8.33 15.63 27.39
N CYS A 276 9.42 16.26 26.97
CA CYS A 276 10.68 15.60 26.62
C CYS A 276 11.83 16.34 27.30
N GLY A 277 12.28 15.85 28.46
CA GLY A 277 13.28 16.55 29.27
C GLY A 277 12.83 17.96 29.66
N SER A 278 13.59 18.97 29.23
CA SER A 278 13.30 20.40 29.41
C SER A 278 12.38 21.00 28.35
N LEU A 279 12.07 20.27 27.26
CA LEU A 279 11.26 20.75 26.15
C LEU A 279 9.85 20.15 26.16
N THR A 280 8.94 20.77 25.40
CA THR A 280 7.61 20.25 25.13
C THR A 280 7.39 20.19 23.62
N ALA A 281 7.06 19.01 23.10
CA ALA A 281 6.65 18.83 21.72
C ALA A 281 5.14 18.96 21.55
N THR A 282 4.73 19.33 20.34
CA THR A 282 3.36 19.13 19.86
C THR A 282 3.24 17.78 19.18
N VAL A 283 2.26 16.98 19.59
CA VAL A 283 1.95 15.66 19.02
C VAL A 283 1.05 15.84 17.80
N LEU A 284 1.60 15.62 16.60
CA LEU A 284 0.83 15.72 15.36
C LEU A 284 -0.01 14.47 15.08
N GLY A 285 0.34 13.34 15.68
CA GLY A 285 -0.44 12.11 15.65
C GLY A 285 0.45 10.88 15.84
N ALA A 286 -0.09 9.72 15.53
CA ALA A 286 0.63 8.46 15.57
C ALA A 286 0.13 7.54 14.44
N TYR A 287 0.98 6.63 13.98
CA TYR A 287 0.61 5.70 12.91
C TYR A 287 1.30 4.35 13.07
N PRO A 288 0.73 3.29 12.47
CA PRO A 288 1.38 1.99 12.42
C PRO A 288 2.68 2.06 11.62
N ALA A 289 3.78 1.64 12.22
CA ALA A 289 5.07 1.54 11.54
C ALA A 289 4.96 0.70 10.25
N PRO A 290 5.52 1.18 9.11
CA PRO A 290 5.52 0.42 7.85
C PRO A 290 6.10 -0.99 8.00
N LEU A 291 5.65 -1.90 7.12
CA LEU A 291 6.16 -3.27 7.07
C LEU A 291 7.60 -3.30 6.55
N SER A 292 8.54 -3.60 7.44
CA SER A 292 9.84 -4.18 7.07
C SER A 292 9.62 -5.60 6.55
N LEU A 293 10.04 -5.86 5.30
CA LEU A 293 9.93 -7.15 4.61
C LEU A 293 11.30 -7.78 4.36
#